data_AF-A0A956NW09-F1
#
_entry.id   AF-A0A956NW09-F1
#
_cell.length_a   1.000
_cell.length_b   1.000
_cell.length_c   1.000
_cell.angle_alpha   90.00
_cell.angle_beta   90.00
_cell.angle_gamma   90.00
#
_symmetry.space_group_name_H-M   'P 1'
#
loop_
_entity.id
_entity.type
_entity.pdbx_description
1 polymer ?
#
loop_
_entity_poly.entity_id
_entity_poly.type
_entity_poly.pdbx_seq_one_letter_code
_entity_poly.pdbx_strand_id
1 'polypeptide(L)'
;MSQTPKLQRWIDLVAALLERRYGLTLAELRERVPGYARGRPASVRRTFERDKDELRRLGVPITVLTPDGAADARYGIAADRFYLPYLALATHRGTRRPRRIDRYGYRTLEECAFSTDE
;
A
#
# COMPACT_ATOMS: atom_id res chain seq x y z
N MET A 1 -23.72 7.97 15.88
CA MET A 1 -22.34 8.33 15.47
C MET A 1 -21.64 7.05 14.99
N SER A 2 -21.72 6.73 13.69
CA SER A 2 -21.19 5.46 13.16
C SER A 2 -19.66 5.39 13.21
N GLN A 3 -19.12 4.24 13.59
CA GLN A 3 -17.71 3.91 13.34
C GLN A 3 -17.43 3.97 11.85
N THR A 4 -16.26 4.48 11.46
CA THR A 4 -15.80 4.39 10.06
C THR A 4 -15.73 2.92 9.66
N PRO A 5 -16.41 2.52 8.56
CA PRO A 5 -16.33 1.15 8.07
C PRO A 5 -14.89 0.70 7.88
N LYS A 6 -14.61 -0.56 8.18
CA LYS A 6 -13.27 -1.15 8.09
C LYS A 6 -12.64 -0.96 6.70
N LEU A 7 -13.43 -1.15 5.64
CA LEU A 7 -12.98 -0.95 4.27
C LEU A 7 -12.53 0.49 4.00
N GLN A 8 -13.28 1.49 4.47
CA GLN A 8 -12.90 2.89 4.31
C GLN A 8 -11.57 3.18 5.02
N ARG A 9 -11.40 2.66 6.24
CA ARG A 9 -10.13 2.76 6.99
C ARG A 9 -8.94 2.18 6.22
N TRP A 10 -9.13 1.03 5.57
CA TRP A 10 -8.09 0.42 4.75
C TRP A 10 -7.74 1.25 3.53
N ILE A 11 -8.74 1.77 2.82
CA ILE A 11 -8.55 2.64 1.65
C ILE A 11 -7.81 3.92 2.07
N ASP A 12 -8.25 4.56 3.15
CA ASP A 12 -7.64 5.79 3.68
C ASP A 12 -6.18 5.53 4.10
N LEU A 13 -5.91 4.40 4.75
CA LEU A 13 -4.55 4.02 5.15
C LEU A 13 -3.64 3.81 3.93
N VAL A 14 -4.09 3.05 2.93
CA VAL A 14 -3.31 2.80 1.71
C VAL A 14 -3.05 4.11 0.97
N ALA A 15 -4.05 4.97 0.82
CA ALA A 15 -3.90 6.28 0.20
C ALA A 15 -2.87 7.15 0.93
N ALA A 16 -2.94 7.22 2.26
CA ALA A 16 -2.01 7.99 3.07
C ALA A 16 -0.56 7.48 2.95
N LEU A 17 -0.36 6.16 2.89
CA LEU A 17 0.96 5.55 2.77
C LEU A 17 1.57 5.71 1.36
N LEU A 18 0.74 5.76 0.31
CA LEU A 18 1.20 5.96 -1.07
C LEU A 18 1.57 7.41 -1.37
N GLU A 19 0.95 8.38 -0.70
CA GLU A 19 1.24 9.81 -0.90
C GLU A 19 2.69 10.18 -0.48
N ARG A 20 3.31 9.42 0.44
CA ARG A 20 4.54 9.84 1.13
C ARG A 20 5.71 8.90 0.88
N ARG A 21 6.71 9.42 0.17
CA ARG A 21 7.96 8.69 -0.19
C ARG A 21 8.79 8.22 1.00
N TYR A 22 8.81 8.98 2.10
CA TYR A 22 9.61 8.66 3.29
C TYR A 22 8.82 7.89 4.36
N GLY A 23 7.60 7.47 4.04
CA GLY A 23 6.68 6.85 4.98
C GLY A 23 6.18 7.81 6.07
N LEU A 24 5.28 7.29 6.88
CA LEU A 24 4.56 8.01 7.93
C LEU A 24 4.72 7.29 9.27
N THR A 25 4.87 8.05 10.35
CA THR A 25 4.77 7.53 11.72
C THR A 25 3.31 7.23 12.06
N LEU A 26 3.07 6.45 13.13
CA LEU A 26 1.71 6.22 13.62
C LEU A 26 1.00 7.51 14.05
N ALA A 27 1.74 8.49 14.58
CA ALA A 27 1.19 9.79 14.96
C ALA A 27 0.72 10.56 13.71
N GLU A 28 1.54 10.60 12.67
CA GLU A 28 1.20 11.23 11.38
C GLU A 28 0.04 10.53 10.66
N LEU A 29 -0.06 9.19 10.77
CA LEU A 29 -1.19 8.41 10.24
C LEU A 29 -2.48 8.70 11.00
N ARG A 30 -2.41 8.95 12.31
CA ARG A 30 -3.57 9.30 13.13
C ARG A 30 -4.23 10.60 12.69
N GLU A 31 -3.43 11.55 12.22
CA GLU A 31 -3.91 12.85 11.72
C GLU A 31 -4.54 12.74 10.33
N ARG A 32 -4.04 11.82 9.50
CA ARG A 32 -4.46 11.68 8.09
C ARG A 32 -5.60 10.70 7.87
N VAL A 33 -5.70 9.67 8.70
CA VAL A 33 -6.71 8.62 8.57
C VAL A 33 -7.84 8.89 9.55
N PRO A 34 -9.04 9.31 9.08
CA PRO A 34 -10.16 9.67 9.97
C PRO A 34 -10.54 8.55 10.94
N GLY A 35 -10.41 7.29 10.52
CA GLY A 35 -10.68 6.13 11.36
C GLY A 35 -9.69 5.89 12.51
N TYR A 36 -8.57 6.61 12.55
CA TYR A 36 -7.59 6.58 13.65
C TYR A 36 -7.64 7.81 14.55
N ALA A 37 -8.28 8.90 14.11
CA ALA A 37 -8.35 10.15 14.86
C ALA A 37 -9.03 10.01 16.24
N ARG A 38 -9.92 9.02 16.40
CA ARG A 38 -10.70 8.81 17.62
C ARG A 38 -10.15 7.64 18.44
N GLY A 39 -9.71 7.90 19.66
CA GLY A 39 -9.35 6.87 20.64
C GLY A 39 -8.04 7.14 21.38
N ARG A 40 -7.81 6.38 22.46
CA ARG A 40 -6.54 6.43 23.19
C ARG A 40 -5.40 5.89 22.33
N PRO A 41 -4.16 6.42 22.44
CA PRO A 41 -3.02 5.98 21.63
C PRO A 41 -2.82 4.47 21.56
N ALA A 42 -2.95 3.78 22.69
CA ALA A 42 -2.83 2.32 22.75
C ALA A 42 -3.90 1.57 21.94
N SER A 43 -5.12 2.08 21.89
CA SER A 43 -6.20 1.49 21.11
C SER A 43 -5.98 1.70 19.61
N VAL A 44 -5.58 2.92 19.22
CA VAL A 44 -5.26 3.27 17.83
C VAL A 44 -4.12 2.39 17.32
N ARG A 45 -3.05 2.22 18.12
CA ARG A 45 -1.93 1.34 17.79
C ARG A 45 -2.40 -0.09 17.53
N ARG A 46 -3.21 -0.68 18.41
CA ARG A 46 -3.74 -2.04 18.19
C ARG A 46 -4.60 -2.15 16.94
N THR A 47 -5.42 -1.13 16.66
CA THR A 47 -6.25 -1.11 15.45
C THR A 47 -5.40 -1.01 14.18
N PHE A 48 -4.41 -0.13 14.17
CA PHE A 48 -3.46 0.02 13.07
C PHE A 48 -2.68 -1.28 12.83
N GLU A 49 -2.12 -1.91 13.87
CA GLU A 49 -1.37 -3.16 13.72
C GLU A 49 -2.25 -4.26 13.10
N ARG A 50 -3.51 -4.37 13.52
CA ARG A 50 -4.48 -5.29 12.92
C ARG A 50 -4.74 -4.97 11.44
N ASP A 51 -4.99 -3.71 11.10
CA ASP A 51 -5.25 -3.31 9.72
C ASP A 51 -4.04 -3.56 8.83
N LYS A 52 -2.84 -3.25 9.33
CA LYS A 52 -1.58 -3.53 8.66
C LYS A 52 -1.42 -5.01 8.34
N ASP A 53 -1.68 -5.88 9.31
CA ASP A 53 -1.56 -7.33 9.12
C ASP A 53 -2.62 -7.87 8.16
N GLU A 54 -3.84 -7.33 8.19
CA GLU A 54 -4.89 -7.71 7.25
C GLU A 54 -4.58 -7.25 5.83
N LEU A 55 -4.12 -6.01 5.64
CA LEU A 55 -3.69 -5.50 4.35
C LEU A 55 -2.50 -6.30 3.80
N ARG A 56 -1.55 -6.71 4.65
CA ARG A 56 -0.46 -7.61 4.26
C ARG A 56 -0.96 -8.97 3.80
N ARG A 57 -1.95 -9.55 4.50
CA ARG A 57 -2.59 -10.79 4.06
C ARG A 57 -3.30 -10.67 2.71
N LEU A 58 -3.77 -9.46 2.37
CA LEU A 58 -4.36 -9.14 1.07
C LEU A 58 -3.31 -8.78 0.00
N GLY A 59 -2.01 -8.87 0.30
CA GLY A 59 -0.93 -8.62 -0.64
C GLY A 59 -0.45 -7.17 -0.72
N VAL A 60 -0.94 -6.26 0.13
CA VAL A 60 -0.44 -4.87 0.18
C VAL A 60 0.94 -4.84 0.86
N PRO A 61 2.01 -4.38 0.18
CA PRO A 61 3.38 -4.49 0.67
C PRO A 61 3.73 -3.34 1.63
N ILE A 62 3.09 -3.31 2.80
CA ILE A 62 3.40 -2.33 3.85
C ILE A 62 4.72 -2.72 4.53
N THR A 63 5.70 -1.82 4.49
CA THR A 63 7.05 -2.01 5.05
C THR A 63 7.33 -1.00 6.16
N VAL A 64 8.27 -1.36 7.04
CA VAL A 64 8.84 -0.43 8.02
C VAL A 64 10.12 0.11 7.39
N LEU A 65 10.23 1.43 7.27
CA LEU A 65 11.33 2.11 6.57
C LEU A 65 12.44 2.58 7.50
N THR A 66 12.22 2.50 8.81
CA THR A 66 13.19 2.89 9.83
C THR A 66 14.07 1.71 10.22
N PRO A 67 15.35 1.95 10.56
CA PRO A 67 16.23 0.93 11.12
C PRO A 67 15.66 0.33 12.41
N ASP A 68 16.04 -0.91 12.70
CA ASP A 68 15.71 -1.57 13.95
C ASP A 68 16.25 -0.77 15.15
N GLY A 69 15.41 -0.55 16.16
CA GLY A 69 15.76 0.23 17.36
C GLY A 69 15.57 1.75 17.24
N ALA A 70 15.09 2.26 16.12
CA ALA A 70 14.69 3.67 16.01
C ALA A 70 13.53 4.01 16.96
N ALA A 71 13.53 5.23 17.51
CA ALA A 71 12.52 5.69 18.47
C ALA A 71 11.09 5.70 17.89
N ASP A 72 10.97 6.10 16.62
CA ASP A 72 9.69 6.17 15.91
C ASP A 72 9.74 5.36 14.61
N ALA A 73 8.92 4.33 14.52
CA ALA A 73 8.78 3.54 13.30
C ALA A 73 8.05 4.34 12.20
N ARG A 74 8.60 4.33 10.98
CA ARG A 74 7.92 4.87 9.78
C ARG A 74 7.42 3.74 8.90
N TYR A 75 6.18 3.85 8.46
CA TYR A 75 5.50 2.89 7.61
C TYR A 75 5.35 3.44 6.20
N GLY A 76 5.56 2.62 5.18
CA GLY A 76 5.41 3.01 3.80
C GLY A 76 5.01 1.86 2.89
N ILE A 77 4.52 2.20 1.71
CA ILE A 77 4.25 1.23 0.64
C ILE A 77 5.25 1.50 -0.48
N ALA A 78 6.00 0.47 -0.85
CA ALA A 78 6.87 0.53 -2.03
C ALA A 78 5.97 0.54 -3.28
N ALA A 79 5.85 1.70 -3.93
CA ALA A 79 4.92 1.89 -5.05
C ALA A 79 5.18 0.90 -6.20
N ASP A 80 6.45 0.55 -6.44
CA ASP A 80 6.88 -0.44 -7.44
C ASP A 80 6.48 -1.87 -7.10
N ARG A 81 6.09 -2.14 -5.85
CA ARG A 81 5.53 -3.43 -5.41
C ARG A 81 4.02 -3.41 -5.19
N PHE A 82 3.40 -2.23 -5.19
CA PHE A 82 1.96 -2.07 -4.98
C PHE A 82 1.20 -1.96 -6.30
N TYR A 83 1.70 -1.13 -7.23
CA TYR A 83 1.05 -0.97 -8.52
C TYR A 83 1.43 -2.12 -9.45
N LEU A 84 0.43 -2.61 -10.18
CA LEU A 84 0.68 -3.49 -11.31
C LEU A 84 1.43 -2.69 -12.39
N PRO A 85 2.56 -3.18 -12.89
CA PRO A 85 3.27 -2.51 -13.98
C PRO A 85 2.45 -2.58 -15.27
N TYR A 86 2.81 -1.75 -16.24
CA TYR A 86 2.14 -1.74 -17.53
C TYR A 86 2.23 -3.09 -18.23
N LEU A 87 1.08 -3.68 -18.48
CA LEU A 87 0.95 -4.88 -19.28
C LEU A 87 0.81 -4.53 -20.76
N ALA A 88 1.49 -5.29 -21.61
CA ALA A 88 1.30 -5.26 -23.06
C ALA A 88 0.45 -6.47 -23.45
N LEU A 89 -0.63 -6.24 -24.21
CA LEU A 89 -1.40 -7.35 -24.76
C LEU A 89 -0.67 -7.93 -25.97
N ALA A 90 -0.31 -9.21 -25.87
CA ALA A 90 0.17 -10.00 -26.98
C ALA A 90 -1.02 -10.57 -27.75
N THR A 91 -1.04 -10.39 -29.06
CA THR A 91 -2.06 -10.97 -29.95
C THR A 91 -1.38 -11.83 -30.99
N HIS A 92 -2.14 -12.65 -31.73
CA HIS A 92 -1.62 -13.40 -32.90
C HIS A 92 -0.97 -12.49 -33.96
N ARG A 93 -1.28 -11.18 -33.96
CA ARG A 93 -0.71 -10.19 -34.88
C ARG A 93 0.53 -9.49 -34.33
N GLY A 94 1.01 -9.90 -33.16
CA GLY A 94 2.15 -9.31 -32.46
C GLY A 94 1.78 -8.60 -31.16
N THR A 95 2.79 -7.98 -30.54
CA THR A 95 2.70 -7.27 -29.26
C THR A 95 2.69 -5.75 -29.48
N ARG A 96 1.74 -5.04 -28.85
CA ARG A 96 1.77 -3.57 -28.84
C ARG A 96 2.42 -3.09 -27.55
N ARG A 97 3.63 -2.52 -27.63
CA ARG A 97 4.31 -1.95 -26.46
C ARG A 97 3.54 -0.72 -25.95
N PRO A 98 3.25 -0.61 -24.64
CA PRO A 98 2.68 0.61 -24.07
C PRO A 98 3.69 1.77 -24.19
N ARG A 99 3.17 3.00 -24.35
CA ARG A 99 4.01 4.20 -24.21
C ARG A 99 4.52 4.26 -22.76
N ARG A 100 5.79 4.58 -22.53
CA ARG A 100 6.31 4.88 -21.18
C ARG A 100 5.65 6.19 -20.71
N ILE A 101 4.89 6.15 -19.62
CA ILE A 101 4.07 7.31 -19.19
C ILE A 101 4.70 8.16 -18.07
N ASP A 102 5.74 7.76 -17.32
CA ASP A 102 6.29 8.68 -16.31
C ASP A 102 7.73 8.45 -15.78
N ARG A 103 8.07 9.30 -14.79
CA ARG A 103 9.34 9.44 -14.05
C ARG A 103 9.72 8.26 -13.16
N TYR A 104 8.80 7.35 -12.84
CA TYR A 104 9.05 6.27 -11.87
C TYR A 104 9.61 5.01 -12.53
N GLY A 105 9.69 5.00 -13.86
CA GLY A 105 10.39 3.96 -14.60
C GLY A 105 9.81 2.58 -14.28
N TYR A 106 8.60 2.31 -14.76
CA TYR A 106 7.97 1.01 -14.54
C TYR A 106 8.84 -0.12 -15.11
N ARG A 107 9.24 -1.04 -14.24
CA ARG A 107 9.86 -2.31 -14.62
C ARG A 107 8.80 -3.20 -15.26
N THR A 108 9.17 -3.86 -16.35
CA THR A 108 8.45 -5.02 -16.89
C THR A 108 8.38 -6.11 -15.82
N LEU A 109 7.23 -6.78 -15.66
CA LEU A 109 7.22 -8.10 -15.04
C LEU A 109 8.09 -9.01 -15.90
N GLU A 110 9.06 -9.69 -15.29
CA GLU A 110 9.85 -10.70 -16.02
C GLU A 110 8.96 -11.85 -16.47
N GLU A 111 7.94 -12.19 -15.66
CA GLU A 111 6.97 -13.23 -15.95
C GLU A 111 5.60 -12.84 -15.39
N CYS A 112 4.54 -13.09 -16.17
CA CYS A 112 3.15 -12.88 -15.77
C CYS A 112 2.40 -14.16 -16.11
N ALA A 113 2.54 -15.18 -15.25
CA ALA A 113 1.84 -16.44 -15.41
C ALA A 113 0.40 -16.28 -14.91
N PHE A 114 -0.57 -16.46 -15.80
CA PHE A 114 -1.96 -16.61 -15.43
C PHE A 114 -2.20 -18.09 -15.16
N SER A 115 -2.41 -18.48 -13.90
CA SER A 115 -3.10 -19.74 -13.64
C SER A 115 -4.57 -19.51 -13.94
N THR A 116 -5.17 -20.37 -14.75
CA THR A 116 -6.60 -20.59 -14.64
C THR A 116 -6.82 -21.22 -13.27
N ASP A 117 -7.40 -20.47 -12.35
CA ASP A 117 -7.98 -21.06 -11.15
C ASP A 117 -9.02 -22.08 -11.63
N GLU A 118 -8.84 -23.35 -11.23
CA GLU A 118 -9.80 -24.45 -11.43
C GLU A 118 -11.14 -24.17 -10.74
#